data_AF-A0A957HJA1-F1
#
_entry.id   AF-A0A957HJA1-F1
#
_cell.length_a   1.000
_cell.length_b   1.000
_cell.length_c   1.000
_cell.angle_alpha   90.00
_cell.angle_beta   90.00
_cell.angle_gamma   90.00
#
_symmetry.space_group_name_H-M   'P 1'
#
loop_
_entity.id
_entity.type
_entity.pdbx_description
1 polymer ?
#
loop_
_entity_poly.entity_id
_entity_poly.type
_entity_poly.pdbx_seq_one_letter_code
_entity_poly.pdbx_strand_id
1 'polypeptide(L)'
;MSELNPERAKMLGSLIEKAREHFGRTKKECAAVLGIKPAEYSSIESGDYPVSLPHLEALALYLNIPMGYFWGSESLKNEAEIDFENLIALRHRVIGVLLSQQRLRSHQSQAALAKALGIREDQLKSYEMGAEPIPYLHLEQICRELDVSVNYFLDDVHGPLGRHEAKQKLERQFQRMDPEMQAFLINPVNVSYLDTAKKLSEMDVAQLRTVAESLLEITY
;
A
#
# COMPACT_ATOMS: atom_id res chain seq x y z
N MET A 1 -23.11 -33.79 -24.68
CA MET A 1 -22.06 -33.06 -23.94
C MET A 1 -21.76 -31.82 -24.75
N SER A 2 -22.03 -30.62 -24.22
CA SER A 2 -21.80 -29.37 -24.93
C SER A 2 -20.35 -29.34 -25.42
N GLU A 3 -20.13 -29.08 -26.71
CA GLU A 3 -18.80 -28.80 -27.22
C GLU A 3 -18.20 -27.70 -26.35
N LEU A 4 -17.05 -28.00 -25.75
CA LEU A 4 -16.28 -27.03 -24.97
C LEU A 4 -15.97 -25.87 -25.93
N ASN A 5 -16.40 -24.64 -25.64
CA ASN A 5 -16.07 -23.49 -26.49
C ASN A 5 -14.55 -23.23 -26.38
N PRO A 6 -13.75 -23.60 -27.41
CA PRO A 6 -12.30 -23.62 -27.28
C PRO A 6 -11.72 -22.20 -27.21
N GLU A 7 -12.39 -21.22 -27.83
CA GLU A 7 -12.00 -19.81 -27.76
C GLU A 7 -12.20 -19.28 -26.34
N ARG A 8 -13.31 -19.66 -25.69
CA ARG A 8 -13.57 -19.25 -24.30
C ARG A 8 -12.59 -19.90 -23.32
N ALA A 9 -12.23 -21.17 -23.53
CA ALA A 9 -11.22 -21.86 -22.73
C ALA A 9 -9.84 -21.19 -22.85
N LYS A 10 -9.41 -20.83 -24.07
CA LYS A 10 -8.17 -20.07 -24.30
C LYS A 10 -8.19 -18.68 -23.67
N MET A 11 -9.31 -17.96 -23.77
CA MET A 11 -9.45 -16.66 -23.14
C MET A 11 -9.31 -16.78 -21.61
N LEU A 12 -10.00 -17.74 -21.00
CA LEU A 12 -9.90 -17.99 -19.56
C LEU A 12 -8.47 -18.39 -19.14
N GLY A 13 -7.82 -19.28 -19.89
CA GLY A 13 -6.42 -19.64 -19.69
C GLY A 13 -5.49 -18.43 -19.71
N SER A 14 -5.68 -17.53 -20.68
CA SER A 14 -4.90 -16.28 -20.76
C SER A 14 -5.14 -15.33 -19.59
N LEU A 15 -6.34 -15.31 -19.01
CA LEU A 15 -6.63 -14.51 -17.80
C LEU A 15 -5.92 -15.12 -16.59
N ILE A 16 -5.93 -16.44 -16.45
CA ILE A 16 -5.18 -17.13 -15.39
C ILE A 16 -3.68 -16.84 -15.50
N GLU A 17 -3.12 -16.92 -16.71
CA GLU A 17 -1.72 -16.60 -16.97
C GLU A 17 -1.39 -15.15 -16.60
N LYS A 18 -2.20 -14.19 -17.05
CA LYS A 18 -2.02 -12.76 -16.73
C LYS A 18 -2.11 -12.49 -15.23
N ALA A 19 -3.07 -13.08 -14.52
CA ALA A 19 -3.16 -12.95 -13.07
C ALA A 19 -1.92 -13.52 -12.39
N ARG A 20 -1.49 -14.72 -12.77
CA ARG A 20 -0.28 -15.34 -12.22
C ARG A 20 0.94 -14.44 -12.39
N GLU A 21 1.16 -13.91 -13.59
CA GLU A 21 2.32 -13.06 -13.91
C GLU A 21 2.26 -11.72 -13.21
N HIS A 22 1.07 -11.11 -13.13
CA HIS A 22 0.86 -9.86 -12.41
C HIS A 22 1.28 -9.96 -10.94
N PHE A 23 1.04 -11.10 -10.29
CA PHE A 23 1.48 -11.35 -8.91
C PHE A 23 2.83 -12.06 -8.79
N GLY A 24 3.60 -12.14 -9.88
CA GLY A 24 4.95 -12.72 -9.89
C GLY A 24 5.02 -14.20 -9.50
N ARG A 25 3.93 -14.95 -9.68
CA ARG A 25 3.85 -16.37 -9.29
C ARG A 25 4.35 -17.29 -10.40
N THR A 26 4.93 -18.40 -10.00
CA THR A 26 5.38 -19.45 -10.90
C THR A 26 4.26 -20.45 -11.18
N LYS A 27 4.31 -21.11 -12.34
CA LYS A 27 3.36 -22.20 -12.69
C LYS A 27 3.39 -23.35 -11.66
N LYS A 28 4.57 -23.60 -11.05
CA LYS A 28 4.76 -24.63 -10.03
C LYS A 28 4.03 -24.30 -8.73
N GLU A 29 4.06 -23.04 -8.30
CA GLU A 29 3.33 -22.59 -7.11
C GLU A 29 1.82 -22.72 -7.30
N CYS A 30 1.28 -22.23 -8.42
CA CYS A 30 -0.14 -22.36 -8.71
C CYS A 30 -0.59 -23.82 -8.85
N ALA A 31 0.22 -24.68 -9.48
CA ALA A 31 -0.08 -26.11 -9.57
C ALA A 31 -0.13 -26.78 -8.19
N ALA A 32 0.77 -26.40 -7.27
CA ALA A 32 0.78 -26.91 -5.90
C ALA A 32 -0.48 -26.50 -5.12
N VAL A 33 -0.96 -25.27 -5.29
CA VAL A 33 -2.22 -24.78 -4.69
C VAL A 33 -3.42 -25.60 -5.15
N LEU A 34 -3.44 -25.98 -6.43
CA LEU A 34 -4.50 -26.80 -7.01
C LEU A 34 -4.34 -28.31 -6.73
N GLY A 35 -3.21 -28.74 -6.18
CA GLY A 35 -2.91 -30.16 -5.98
C GLY A 35 -2.71 -30.94 -7.29
N ILE A 36 -2.30 -30.27 -8.38
CA ILE A 36 -2.08 -30.85 -9.71
C ILE A 36 -0.62 -30.77 -10.15
N LYS A 37 -0.25 -31.44 -11.23
CA LYS A 37 1.11 -31.37 -11.79
C LYS A 37 1.33 -30.05 -12.55
N PRO A 38 2.55 -29.49 -12.58
CA PRO A 38 2.85 -28.28 -13.35
C PRO A 38 2.53 -28.38 -14.85
N ALA A 39 2.61 -29.58 -15.43
CA ALA A 39 2.21 -29.83 -16.81
C ALA A 39 0.69 -29.63 -17.01
N GLU A 40 -0.14 -30.14 -16.10
CA GLU A 40 -1.60 -29.97 -16.14
C GLU A 40 -1.99 -28.50 -15.97
N TYR A 41 -1.31 -27.79 -15.06
CA TYR A 41 -1.50 -26.35 -14.90
C TYR A 41 -1.10 -25.57 -16.16
N SER A 42 -0.02 -25.97 -16.84
CA SER A 42 0.38 -25.34 -18.11
C SER A 42 -0.68 -25.54 -19.19
N SER A 43 -1.35 -26.70 -19.22
CA SER A 43 -2.48 -26.96 -20.11
C SER A 43 -3.75 -26.17 -19.74
N ILE A 44 -3.92 -25.78 -18.47
CA ILE A 44 -4.99 -24.86 -18.07
C ILE A 44 -4.75 -23.47 -18.67
N GLU A 45 -3.53 -22.93 -18.56
CA GLU A 45 -3.20 -21.60 -19.09
C GLU A 45 -3.27 -21.55 -20.63
N SER A 46 -2.95 -22.64 -21.32
CA SER A 46 -3.12 -22.73 -22.78
C SER A 46 -4.58 -22.91 -23.22
N GLY A 47 -5.49 -23.21 -22.29
CA GLY A 47 -6.90 -23.51 -22.57
C GLY A 47 -7.15 -24.93 -23.09
N ASP A 48 -6.15 -25.81 -23.05
CA ASP A 48 -6.24 -27.19 -23.53
C ASP A 48 -6.79 -28.15 -22.45
N TYR A 49 -6.75 -27.75 -21.18
CA TYR A 49 -7.30 -28.51 -20.06
C TYR A 49 -8.41 -27.71 -19.36
N PRO A 50 -9.58 -28.34 -19.11
CA PRO A 50 -10.69 -27.66 -18.46
C PRO A 50 -10.36 -27.35 -16.99
N VAL A 51 -10.38 -26.08 -16.63
CA VAL A 51 -10.32 -25.65 -15.23
C VAL A 51 -11.71 -25.74 -14.58
N SER A 52 -11.78 -26.25 -13.36
CA SER A 52 -13.03 -26.31 -12.60
C SER A 52 -13.28 -24.97 -11.87
N LEU A 53 -14.54 -24.70 -11.49
CA LEU A 53 -14.85 -23.53 -10.68
C LEU A 53 -14.09 -23.51 -9.34
N PRO A 54 -14.01 -24.62 -8.56
CA PRO A 54 -13.19 -24.65 -7.35
C PRO A 54 -11.70 -24.39 -7.59
N HIS A 55 -11.15 -24.80 -8.74
CA HIS A 55 -9.78 -24.43 -9.10
C HIS A 55 -9.64 -22.92 -9.32
N LEU A 56 -10.62 -22.27 -9.97
CA LEU A 56 -10.61 -20.81 -10.12
C LEU A 56 -10.75 -20.11 -8.78
N GLU A 57 -11.63 -20.58 -7.88
CA GLU A 57 -11.79 -20.04 -6.54
C GLU A 57 -10.50 -20.15 -5.72
N ALA A 58 -9.83 -21.31 -5.77
CA ALA A 58 -8.54 -21.51 -5.12
C ALA A 58 -7.46 -20.58 -5.66
N LEU A 59 -7.40 -20.38 -6.98
CA LEU A 59 -6.49 -19.40 -7.59
C LEU A 59 -6.86 -17.97 -7.19
N ALA A 60 -8.15 -17.63 -7.12
CA ALA A 60 -8.61 -16.30 -6.73
C ALA A 60 -8.18 -15.97 -5.29
N LEU A 61 -8.38 -16.91 -4.36
CA LEU A 61 -7.93 -16.79 -2.98
C LEU A 61 -6.40 -16.69 -2.89
N TYR A 62 -5.68 -17.56 -3.60
CA TYR A 62 -4.21 -17.60 -3.55
C TYR A 62 -3.55 -16.35 -4.14
N LEU A 63 -4.08 -15.86 -5.27
CA LEU A 63 -3.59 -14.65 -5.95
C LEU A 63 -4.21 -13.37 -5.36
N ASN A 64 -5.11 -13.49 -4.38
CA ASN A 64 -5.83 -12.39 -3.76
C ASN A 64 -6.54 -11.48 -4.79
N ILE A 65 -7.26 -12.10 -5.72
CA ILE A 65 -8.05 -11.42 -6.76
C ILE A 65 -9.54 -11.68 -6.61
N PRO A 66 -10.39 -10.74 -7.00
CA PRO A 66 -11.83 -10.94 -7.04
C PRO A 66 -12.22 -11.91 -8.16
N MET A 67 -13.26 -12.71 -7.93
CA MET A 67 -13.79 -13.59 -8.97
C MET A 67 -14.23 -12.81 -10.21
N GLY A 68 -14.76 -11.59 -10.06
CA GLY A 68 -15.14 -10.73 -11.19
C GLY A 68 -14.05 -10.53 -12.25
N TYR A 69 -12.77 -10.73 -11.90
CA TYR A 69 -11.66 -10.67 -12.85
C TYR A 69 -11.80 -11.66 -14.01
N PHE A 70 -12.05 -12.95 -13.77
CA PHE A 70 -12.13 -13.91 -14.89
C PHE A 70 -13.42 -13.77 -15.73
N TRP A 71 -14.36 -12.96 -15.25
CA TRP A 71 -15.63 -12.65 -15.89
C TRP A 71 -15.53 -11.35 -16.70
N GLY A 72 -14.44 -10.59 -16.53
CA GLY A 72 -14.22 -9.30 -17.16
C GLY A 72 -15.01 -8.15 -16.52
N SER A 73 -15.63 -8.36 -15.36
CA SER A 73 -16.33 -7.30 -14.62
C SER A 73 -15.38 -6.48 -13.74
N GLU A 74 -14.20 -7.04 -13.41
CA GLU A 74 -13.18 -6.38 -12.61
C GLU A 74 -11.80 -6.52 -13.29
N SER A 75 -10.90 -5.60 -13.01
CA SER A 75 -9.52 -5.61 -13.51
C SER A 75 -8.51 -5.82 -12.38
N LEU A 76 -7.32 -6.32 -12.72
CA LEU A 76 -6.21 -6.34 -11.77
C LEU A 76 -5.82 -4.90 -11.44
N LYS A 77 -5.64 -4.62 -10.14
CA LYS A 77 -5.19 -3.31 -9.69
C LYS A 77 -3.73 -3.15 -10.09
N ASN A 78 -3.44 -2.28 -11.06
CA ASN A 78 -2.07 -1.86 -11.32
C ASN A 78 -1.64 -0.91 -10.21
N GLU A 79 -0.95 -1.42 -9.20
CA GLU A 79 -0.18 -0.55 -8.30
C GLU A 79 0.93 0.10 -9.13
N ALA A 80 1.11 1.41 -8.99
CA ALA A 80 2.20 2.10 -9.68
C ALA A 80 3.52 1.49 -9.22
N GLU A 81 4.29 0.97 -10.15
CA GLU A 81 5.59 0.37 -9.87
C GLU A 81 6.51 1.44 -9.26
N ILE A 82 7.04 1.16 -8.07
CA ILE A 82 7.97 2.05 -7.40
C ILE A 82 9.36 1.70 -7.92
N ASP A 83 10.01 2.66 -8.57
CA ASP A 83 11.43 2.56 -8.87
C ASP A 83 12.23 2.71 -7.56
N PHE A 84 12.50 1.59 -6.92
CA PHE A 84 13.18 1.55 -5.63
C PHE A 84 14.62 2.04 -5.71
N GLU A 85 15.30 1.84 -6.84
CA GLU A 85 16.69 2.28 -7.01
C GLU A 85 16.76 3.82 -7.01
N ASN A 86 15.94 4.47 -7.83
CA ASN A 86 15.85 5.92 -7.88
C ASN A 86 15.30 6.51 -6.57
N LEU A 87 14.33 5.84 -5.94
CA LEU A 87 13.81 6.23 -4.63
C LEU A 87 14.93 6.24 -3.57
N ILE A 88 15.68 5.15 -3.42
CA ILE A 88 16.75 5.03 -2.43
C ILE A 88 17.83 6.11 -2.68
N ALA A 89 18.25 6.28 -3.93
CA ALA A 89 19.26 7.27 -4.29
C ALA A 89 18.81 8.71 -3.99
N LEU A 90 17.55 9.05 -4.31
CA LEU A 90 16.97 10.36 -3.97
C LEU A 90 16.92 10.55 -2.45
N ARG A 91 16.48 9.54 -1.71
CA ARG A 91 16.34 9.59 -0.25
C ARG A 91 17.68 9.78 0.46
N HIS A 92 18.75 9.15 0.00
CA HIS A 92 20.10 9.41 0.55
C HIS A 92 20.50 10.87 0.44
N ARG A 93 20.24 11.52 -0.71
CA ARG A 93 20.53 12.95 -0.90
C ARG A 93 19.67 13.84 -0.01
N VAL A 94 18.37 13.58 0.06
CA VAL A 94 17.44 14.34 0.92
C VAL A 94 17.87 14.26 2.39
N ILE A 95 18.18 13.05 2.89
CA ILE A 95 18.63 12.85 4.27
C ILE A 95 19.94 13.59 4.53
N GLY A 96 20.90 13.55 3.60
CA GLY A 96 22.15 14.31 3.72
C GLY A 96 21.92 15.82 3.85
N VAL A 97 21.05 16.38 3.01
CA VAL A 97 20.67 17.80 3.08
C VAL A 97 19.99 18.13 4.41
N LEU A 98 19.04 17.32 4.86
CA LEU A 98 18.35 17.51 6.14
C LEU A 98 19.34 17.45 7.32
N LEU A 99 20.31 16.54 7.27
CA LEU A 99 21.35 16.43 8.28
C LEU A 99 22.19 17.71 8.32
N SER A 100 22.65 18.18 7.16
CA SER A 100 23.43 19.41 7.07
C SER A 100 22.65 20.62 7.61
N GLN A 101 21.36 20.72 7.27
CA GLN A 101 20.48 21.77 7.78
C GLN A 101 20.33 21.70 9.31
N GLN A 102 20.08 20.52 9.87
CA GLN A 102 19.89 20.35 11.31
C GLN A 102 21.18 20.62 12.10
N ARG A 103 22.34 20.18 11.57
CA ARG A 103 23.64 20.52 12.16
C ARG A 103 23.87 22.03 12.21
N LEU A 104 23.57 22.74 11.12
CA LEU A 104 23.71 24.20 11.04
C LEU A 104 22.75 24.92 12.00
N ARG A 105 21.50 24.44 12.13
CA ARG A 105 20.53 24.96 13.11
C ARG A 105 20.99 24.75 14.55
N SER A 106 21.72 23.67 14.80
CA SER A 106 22.33 23.36 16.09
C SER A 106 23.67 24.08 16.32
N HIS A 107 24.07 24.97 15.38
CA HIS A 107 25.32 25.74 15.43
C HIS A 107 26.60 24.89 15.57
N GLN A 108 26.58 23.63 15.11
CA GLN A 108 27.74 22.75 15.17
C GLN A 108 28.54 22.78 13.87
N SER A 109 29.88 22.78 13.96
CA SER A 109 30.74 22.56 12.79
C SER A 109 30.81 21.07 12.43
N GLN A 110 31.23 20.75 11.20
CA GLN A 110 31.44 19.36 10.78
C GLN A 110 32.49 18.67 11.68
N ALA A 111 33.62 19.33 11.92
CA ALA A 111 34.64 18.86 12.87
C ALA A 111 34.10 18.55 14.27
N ALA A 112 33.24 19.42 14.82
CA ALA A 112 32.69 19.23 16.17
C ALA A 112 31.75 18.02 16.25
N LEU A 113 30.80 17.91 15.30
CA LEU A 113 29.86 16.79 15.25
C LEU A 113 30.59 15.46 14.96
N ALA A 114 31.52 15.45 14.00
CA ALA A 114 32.30 14.26 13.69
C ALA A 114 33.10 13.75 14.90
N LYS A 115 33.69 14.68 15.67
CA LYS A 115 34.40 14.36 16.92
C LYS A 115 33.46 13.77 17.98
N ALA A 116 32.27 14.33 18.16
CA ALA A 116 31.27 13.81 19.11
C ALA A 116 30.83 12.39 18.76
N LEU A 117 30.69 12.10 17.46
CA LEU A 117 30.29 10.80 16.93
C LEU A 117 31.44 9.77 16.83
N GLY A 118 32.70 10.20 17.03
CA GLY A 118 33.87 9.34 16.86
C GLY A 118 34.14 8.95 15.40
N ILE A 119 33.68 9.74 14.44
CA ILE A 119 33.90 9.53 13.00
C ILE A 119 34.84 10.59 12.43
N ARG A 120 35.32 10.36 11.20
CA ARG A 120 36.15 11.35 10.51
C ARG A 120 35.29 12.46 9.90
N GLU A 121 35.83 13.67 9.81
CA GLU A 121 35.13 14.82 9.25
C GLU A 121 34.78 14.65 7.76
N ASP A 122 35.66 14.00 6.99
CA ASP A 122 35.41 13.64 5.59
C ASP A 122 34.21 12.70 5.44
N GLN A 123 34.05 11.77 6.38
CA GLN A 123 32.91 10.85 6.40
C GLN A 123 31.59 11.58 6.68
N LEU A 124 31.56 12.47 7.67
CA LEU A 124 30.39 13.31 7.93
C LEU A 124 30.03 14.18 6.72
N LYS A 125 31.05 14.73 6.05
CA LYS A 125 30.85 15.52 4.83
C LYS A 125 30.25 14.68 3.69
N SER A 126 30.72 13.44 3.50
CA SER A 126 30.15 12.50 2.51
C SER A 126 28.69 12.15 2.80
N TYR A 127 28.33 12.00 4.08
CA TYR A 127 26.95 11.82 4.52
C TYR A 127 26.08 13.03 4.18
N GLU A 128 26.52 14.25 4.52
CA GLU A 128 25.76 15.47 4.22
C GLU A 128 25.59 15.73 2.72
N MET A 129 26.52 15.27 1.89
CA MET A 129 26.43 15.35 0.43
C MET A 129 25.55 14.26 -0.19
N GLY A 130 25.12 13.26 0.58
CA GLY A 130 24.44 12.07 0.07
C GLY A 130 25.31 11.22 -0.85
N ALA A 131 26.64 11.35 -0.77
CA ALA A 131 27.60 10.59 -1.56
C ALA A 131 27.85 9.20 -0.97
N GLU A 132 27.73 9.08 0.36
CA GLU A 132 27.79 7.81 1.08
C GLU A 132 26.48 7.62 1.87
N PRO A 133 25.87 6.43 1.85
CA PRO A 133 24.70 6.14 2.65
C PRO A 133 25.03 6.20 4.15
N ILE A 134 24.14 6.81 4.94
CA ILE A 134 24.26 6.84 6.41
C ILE A 134 23.67 5.54 6.96
N PRO A 135 24.45 4.69 7.66
CA PRO A 135 23.89 3.53 8.35
C PRO A 135 22.83 3.96 9.37
N TYR A 136 21.72 3.21 9.46
CA TYR A 136 20.60 3.60 10.34
C TYR A 136 21.03 3.83 11.80
N LEU A 137 21.82 2.93 12.38
CA LEU A 137 22.29 3.06 13.77
C LEU A 137 23.23 4.28 13.97
N HIS A 138 23.96 4.68 12.92
CA HIS A 138 24.74 5.93 12.95
C HIS A 138 23.81 7.15 12.86
N LEU A 139 22.75 7.09 12.04
CA LEU A 139 21.74 8.14 12.00
C LEU A 139 21.05 8.32 13.36
N GLU A 140 20.78 7.23 14.09
CA GLU A 140 20.26 7.32 15.46
C GLU A 140 21.24 8.00 16.44
N GLN A 141 22.54 7.71 16.33
CA GLN A 141 23.56 8.41 17.11
C GLN A 141 23.59 9.91 16.79
N ILE A 142 23.58 10.25 15.50
CA ILE A 142 23.51 11.64 15.02
C ILE A 142 22.25 12.35 15.55
N CYS A 143 21.10 11.68 15.54
CA CYS A 143 19.85 12.20 16.07
C CYS A 143 19.96 12.57 17.56
N ARG A 144 20.62 11.74 18.37
CA ARG A 144 20.85 12.02 19.79
C ARG A 144 21.79 13.21 20.00
N GLU A 145 22.86 13.31 19.21
CA GLU A 145 23.81 14.44 19.30
C GLU A 145 23.21 15.78 18.83
N LEU A 146 22.23 15.74 17.91
CA LEU A 146 21.57 16.92 17.35
C LEU A 146 20.18 17.20 17.97
N ASP A 147 19.83 16.48 19.04
CA ASP A 147 18.54 16.57 19.74
C ASP A 147 17.33 16.58 18.80
N VAL A 148 17.31 15.65 17.84
CA VAL A 148 16.25 15.51 16.84
C VAL A 148 15.74 14.08 16.78
N SER A 149 14.44 13.91 16.53
CA SER A 149 13.87 12.59 16.29
C SER A 149 14.23 12.07 14.90
N VAL A 150 14.43 10.76 14.75
CA VAL A 150 14.60 10.10 13.44
C VAL A 150 13.43 10.41 12.50
N ASN A 151 12.23 10.68 13.04
CA ASN A 151 11.06 11.08 12.27
C ASN A 151 11.27 12.34 11.44
N TYR A 152 12.20 13.22 11.84
CA TYR A 152 12.60 14.40 11.05
C TYR A 152 13.15 14.02 9.67
N PHE A 153 13.78 12.85 9.57
CA PHE A 153 14.36 12.34 8.34
C PHE A 153 13.41 11.45 7.56
N LEU A 154 12.23 11.08 8.09
CA LEU A 154 11.28 10.25 7.36
C LEU A 154 10.70 11.00 6.15
N ASP A 155 10.20 10.24 5.19
CA ASP A 155 9.63 10.81 3.96
C ASP A 155 8.34 11.58 4.25
N ASP A 156 8.01 12.52 3.37
CA ASP A 156 6.78 13.31 3.49
C ASP A 156 5.54 12.42 3.40
N VAL A 157 4.42 12.88 3.96
CA VAL A 157 3.09 12.23 3.96
C VAL A 157 2.64 11.89 2.53
N HIS A 158 3.10 12.64 1.54
CA HIS A 158 2.79 12.44 0.13
C HIS A 158 3.75 11.49 -0.62
N GLY A 159 4.87 11.10 0.02
CA GLY A 159 5.83 10.15 -0.53
C GLY A 159 5.27 8.71 -0.63
N PRO A 160 5.97 7.79 -1.32
CA PRO A 160 5.54 6.40 -1.44
C PRO A 160 5.33 5.70 -0.09
N LEU A 161 6.18 5.98 0.91
CA LEU A 161 6.03 5.45 2.27
C LEU A 161 4.77 6.00 2.96
N GLY A 162 4.55 7.31 2.92
CA GLY A 162 3.38 7.94 3.54
C GLY A 162 2.06 7.41 2.95
N ARG A 163 2.00 7.26 1.62
CA ARG A 163 0.84 6.64 0.94
C ARG A 163 0.62 5.18 1.38
N HIS A 164 1.70 4.42 1.53
CA HIS A 164 1.64 3.04 2.00
C HIS A 164 1.11 2.93 3.43
N GLU A 165 1.62 3.77 4.34
CA GLU A 165 1.15 3.81 5.73
C GLU A 165 -0.30 4.27 5.85
N ALA A 166 -0.71 5.25 5.04
CA ALA A 166 -2.09 5.72 4.99
C ALA A 166 -3.06 4.61 4.56
N LYS A 167 -2.70 3.83 3.53
CA LYS A 167 -3.46 2.65 3.07
C LYS A 167 -3.61 1.63 4.20
N GLN A 168 -2.50 1.24 4.85
CA GLN A 168 -2.55 0.29 5.96
C GLN A 168 -3.35 0.81 7.16
N LYS A 169 -3.30 2.12 7.44
CA LYS A 169 -4.07 2.72 8.53
C LYS A 169 -5.57 2.64 8.22
N LEU A 170 -5.98 2.96 7.00
CA LEU A 170 -7.37 2.87 6.55
C LEU A 170 -7.87 1.42 6.64
N GLU A 171 -7.11 0.45 6.14
CA GLU A 171 -7.47 -0.97 6.20
C GLU A 171 -7.63 -1.45 7.65
N ARG A 172 -6.67 -1.12 8.53
CA ARG A 172 -6.76 -1.47 9.95
C ARG A 172 -7.95 -0.83 10.66
N GLN A 173 -8.28 0.42 10.34
CA GLN A 173 -9.43 1.10 10.93
C GLN A 173 -10.74 0.49 10.44
N PHE A 174 -10.85 0.21 9.15
CA PHE A 174 -12.02 -0.43 8.56
C PHE A 174 -12.26 -1.82 9.16
N GLN A 175 -11.21 -2.63 9.28
CA GLN A 175 -11.28 -3.98 9.88
C GLN A 175 -11.68 -4.00 11.36
N ARG A 176 -11.49 -2.89 12.09
CA ARG A 176 -11.89 -2.77 13.50
C ARG A 176 -13.38 -2.45 13.68
N MET A 177 -14.05 -1.97 12.63
CA MET A 177 -15.49 -1.75 12.65
C MET A 177 -16.20 -3.09 12.71
N ASP A 178 -17.38 -3.14 13.30
CA ASP A 178 -18.21 -4.34 13.28
C ASP A 178 -18.68 -4.66 11.83
N PRO A 179 -19.02 -5.93 11.54
CA PRO A 179 -19.38 -6.35 10.18
C PRO A 179 -20.62 -5.62 9.62
N GLU A 180 -21.57 -5.21 10.45
CA GLU A 180 -22.77 -4.51 10.01
C GLU A 180 -22.42 -3.09 9.54
N MET A 181 -21.57 -2.38 10.29
CA MET A 181 -21.05 -1.08 9.90
C MET A 181 -20.21 -1.17 8.62
N GLN A 182 -19.35 -2.19 8.50
CA GLN A 182 -18.57 -2.41 7.25
C GLN A 182 -19.50 -2.59 6.05
N ALA A 183 -20.53 -3.43 6.18
CA ALA A 183 -21.52 -3.67 5.12
C ALA A 183 -22.30 -2.39 4.77
N PHE A 184 -22.66 -1.59 5.77
CA PHE A 184 -23.30 -0.29 5.56
C PHE A 184 -22.43 0.66 4.75
N LEU A 185 -21.13 0.76 5.07
CA LEU A 185 -20.20 1.68 4.42
C LEU A 185 -19.90 1.33 2.96
N ILE A 186 -19.83 0.05 2.60
CA ILE A 186 -19.49 -0.39 1.23
C ILE A 186 -20.70 -0.37 0.28
N ASN A 187 -21.92 -0.22 0.80
CA ASN A 187 -23.11 -0.20 -0.03
C ASN A 187 -23.25 1.16 -0.75
N PRO A 188 -23.21 1.22 -2.10
CA PRO A 188 -23.30 2.47 -2.85
C PRO A 188 -24.62 3.23 -2.63
N VAL A 189 -25.69 2.54 -2.23
CA VAL A 189 -26.98 3.17 -1.93
C VAL A 189 -26.89 4.08 -0.70
N ASN A 190 -25.95 3.80 0.21
CA ASN A 190 -25.82 4.52 1.47
C ASN A 190 -25.01 5.81 1.38
N VAL A 191 -24.48 6.16 0.21
CA VAL A 191 -23.64 7.36 0.02
C VAL A 191 -24.34 8.63 0.50
N SER A 192 -25.65 8.77 0.27
CA SER A 192 -26.43 9.93 0.72
C SER A 192 -26.50 10.06 2.25
N TYR A 193 -26.57 8.94 2.98
CA TYR A 193 -26.50 8.92 4.44
C TYR A 193 -25.10 9.34 4.93
N LEU A 194 -24.04 8.87 4.27
CA LEU A 194 -22.67 9.23 4.60
C LEU A 194 -22.38 10.71 4.34
N ASP A 195 -22.88 11.26 3.24
CA ASP A 195 -22.78 12.70 2.95
C ASP A 195 -23.49 13.54 4.00
N THR A 196 -24.65 13.06 4.48
CA THR A 196 -25.39 13.72 5.56
C THR A 196 -24.62 13.66 6.87
N ALA A 197 -24.10 12.49 7.25
CA ALA A 197 -23.28 12.32 8.44
C ALA A 197 -22.02 13.21 8.41
N LYS A 198 -21.37 13.31 7.25
CA LYS A 198 -20.23 14.20 7.04
C LYS A 198 -20.60 15.67 7.29
N LYS A 199 -21.68 16.15 6.66
CA LYS A 199 -22.16 17.53 6.86
C LYS A 199 -22.46 17.82 8.33
N LEU A 200 -23.12 16.89 9.01
CA LEU A 200 -23.41 17.01 10.45
C LEU A 200 -22.12 17.11 11.28
N SER A 201 -21.08 16.34 10.94
CA SER A 201 -19.81 16.38 11.68
C SER A 201 -19.04 17.70 11.54
N GLU A 202 -19.33 18.49 10.50
CA GLU A 202 -18.70 19.79 10.23
C GLU A 202 -19.47 20.96 10.86
N MET A 203 -20.69 20.73 11.35
CA MET A 203 -21.54 21.75 11.97
C MET A 203 -21.08 22.12 13.39
N ASP A 204 -21.34 23.36 13.78
CA ASP A 204 -21.15 23.77 15.17
C ASP A 204 -22.27 23.24 16.08
N VAL A 205 -22.05 23.35 17.40
CA VAL A 205 -22.96 22.82 18.42
C VAL A 205 -24.35 23.46 18.36
N ALA A 206 -24.45 24.73 17.96
CA ALA A 206 -25.74 25.42 17.89
C ALA A 206 -26.56 24.92 16.68
N GLN A 207 -25.91 24.77 15.53
CA GLN A 207 -26.50 24.21 14.32
C GLN A 207 -26.98 22.78 14.54
N LEU A 208 -26.18 21.95 15.22
CA LEU A 208 -26.56 20.57 15.54
C LEU A 208 -27.82 20.50 16.43
N ARG A 209 -27.97 21.43 17.39
CA ARG A 209 -29.18 21.50 18.24
C ARG A 209 -30.41 21.84 17.44
N THR A 210 -30.34 22.81 16.53
CA THR A 210 -31.46 23.17 15.65
C THR A 210 -31.88 22.01 14.74
N VAL A 211 -30.92 21.24 14.21
CA VAL A 211 -31.23 20.03 13.44
C VAL A 211 -31.91 18.97 14.32
N ALA A 212 -31.44 18.76 15.54
CA ALA A 212 -32.08 17.80 16.46
C ALA A 212 -33.51 18.22 16.86
N GLU A 213 -33.73 19.51 17.12
CA GLU A 213 -35.07 20.08 17.42
C GLU A 213 -36.03 19.90 16.25
N SER A 214 -35.59 20.22 15.03
CA SER A 214 -36.41 20.03 13.83
C SER A 214 -36.72 18.55 13.51
N LEU A 215 -35.79 17.62 13.77
CA LEU A 215 -36.08 16.19 13.66
C LEU A 215 -37.11 15.72 14.70
N LEU A 216 -37.00 16.20 15.94
CA LEU A 216 -37.98 15.90 17.00
C LEU A 216 -39.38 16.39 16.61
N GLU A 217 -39.51 17.62 16.11
CA GLU A 217 -40.78 18.21 15.66
C GLU A 217 -41.44 17.43 14.50
N ILE A 218 -40.66 16.76 13.63
CA ILE A 218 -41.20 15.94 12.53
C ILE A 218 -41.68 14.56 13.02
N THR A 219 -41.16 14.09 14.17
CA THR A 219 -41.52 12.77 14.73
C THR A 219 -42.68 12.78 15.73
N TYR A 220 -43.23 13.96 16.05
CA TYR A 220 -44.43 14.16 16.89
C TYR A 220 -45.60 14.70 16.06
#